data_AF-C7ZC79-F1
#
_entry.id   AF-C7ZC79-F1
#
_cell.length_a   1.000
_cell.length_b   1.000
_cell.length_c   1.000
_cell.angle_alpha   90.00
_cell.angle_beta   90.00
_cell.angle_gamma   90.00
#
_symmetry.space_group_name_H-M   'P 1'
#
loop_
_entity.id
_entity.type
_entity.pdbx_description
1 polymer ?
#
loop_
_entity_poly.entity_id
_entity_poly.type
_entity_poly.pdbx_seq_one_letter_code
_entity_poly.pdbx_strand_id
1 'polypeptide(L)'
;MKTSTQTSPGHLGSAGKVKRIVGKIRRHAHPPSVTSKSSDSAPSSTRASNASSNCPLRCHRNSQSRRGSAAEEERARDVELWNAAYDALKKDARSNGLVLAYENIIGHELPEAHRPGHHGNPNELPMDGERRLELMSMIASSGLNREVSVTSKSDSGDDDAREILVEARSTVASLVPQQPSAALAFAGICSLTPLLLDPLLRHDDLRSGFVHLITTIPHYMSLARCTYPSSWKSSEDYERLQLQVRQTLLDLYRRILEYEMNIVCAAASAWNMAARNVVDWQGWRTMDDAVREKDVEVMGEMEKYGTDEARAMMEEKKPVPEGGGRGSISSSTDTEDRH
;
A
#
# COMPACT_ATOMS: atom_id res chain seq x y z
N MET A 1 -39.83 -23.92 -58.72
CA MET A 1 -41.24 -23.63 -59.05
C MET A 1 -42.12 -24.15 -57.92
N LYS A 2 -43.21 -23.43 -57.58
CA LYS A 2 -44.32 -23.85 -56.69
C LYS A 2 -43.94 -24.15 -55.22
N THR A 3 -44.28 -23.33 -54.21
CA THR A 3 -45.60 -22.93 -53.61
C THR A 3 -46.31 -24.04 -52.84
N SER A 4 -46.96 -23.83 -51.67
CA SER A 4 -47.04 -22.68 -50.73
C SER A 4 -47.86 -23.08 -49.48
N THR A 5 -47.76 -22.30 -48.37
CA THR A 5 -48.81 -22.13 -47.30
C THR A 5 -49.21 -23.39 -46.48
N GLN A 6 -49.89 -23.39 -45.31
CA GLN A 6 -50.48 -22.38 -44.37
C GLN A 6 -50.57 -23.08 -42.95
N THR A 7 -50.98 -22.55 -41.78
CA THR A 7 -51.56 -21.28 -41.25
C THR A 7 -51.20 -21.13 -39.74
N SER A 8 -51.45 -19.97 -39.12
CA SER A 8 -51.68 -19.81 -37.66
C SER A 8 -53.20 -19.77 -37.35
N PRO A 9 -53.71 -19.84 -36.09
CA PRO A 9 -53.72 -18.65 -35.20
C PRO A 9 -53.77 -18.93 -33.66
N GLY A 10 -53.78 -17.85 -32.85
CA GLY A 10 -54.32 -17.87 -31.47
C GLY A 10 -53.31 -17.65 -30.32
N HIS A 11 -53.71 -16.96 -29.25
CA HIS A 11 -53.74 -15.49 -29.06
C HIS A 11 -54.05 -15.21 -27.55
N LEU A 12 -53.63 -14.05 -27.03
CA LEU A 12 -53.71 -13.61 -25.61
C LEU A 12 -52.83 -14.41 -24.61
N GLY A 13 -52.27 -13.82 -23.56
CA GLY A 13 -52.16 -12.38 -23.25
C GLY A 13 -52.33 -12.04 -21.76
N SER A 14 -51.30 -11.44 -21.15
CA SER A 14 -51.41 -10.70 -19.88
C SER A 14 -50.29 -9.67 -19.78
N ALA A 15 -50.54 -8.51 -19.15
CA ALA A 15 -49.61 -7.39 -19.16
C ALA A 15 -49.62 -6.57 -17.87
N GLY A 16 -48.44 -6.07 -17.50
CA GLY A 16 -48.22 -5.09 -16.43
C GLY A 16 -47.72 -5.70 -15.10
N LYS A 17 -47.15 -4.89 -14.18
CA LYS A 17 -47.05 -3.42 -14.19
C LYS A 17 -45.67 -2.96 -13.70
N VAL A 18 -44.98 -2.17 -14.53
CA VAL A 18 -43.89 -1.29 -14.06
C VAL A 18 -44.52 -0.13 -13.26
N LYS A 19 -43.99 0.17 -12.07
CA LYS A 19 -44.34 1.39 -11.31
C LYS A 19 -43.13 2.33 -11.27
N ARG A 20 -43.11 3.34 -12.15
CA ARG A 20 -42.36 4.58 -11.89
C ARG A 20 -43.13 5.40 -10.85
N ILE A 21 -42.43 6.06 -9.93
CA ILE A 21 -43.00 7.09 -9.06
C ILE A 21 -42.18 8.37 -9.27
N VAL A 22 -42.85 9.44 -9.73
CA VAL A 22 -42.26 10.77 -9.92
C VAL A 22 -43.31 11.83 -9.56
N GLY A 23 -42.99 12.69 -8.60
CA GLY A 23 -43.81 13.85 -8.19
C GLY A 23 -42.98 14.76 -7.27
N LYS A 24 -42.32 15.78 -7.82
CA LYS A 24 -42.83 17.15 -8.08
C LYS A 24 -42.83 18.07 -6.84
N ILE A 25 -41.64 18.60 -6.56
CA ILE A 25 -41.30 20.00 -6.19
C ILE A 25 -42.48 20.93 -5.87
N ARG A 26 -42.41 21.61 -4.71
CA ARG A 26 -42.89 23.00 -4.54
C ARG A 26 -41.83 23.82 -3.79
N ARG A 27 -41.75 25.14 -4.05
CA ARG A 27 -40.68 26.03 -3.59
C ARG A 27 -41.16 27.00 -2.51
N HIS A 28 -40.37 27.17 -1.45
CA HIS A 28 -40.29 28.37 -0.60
C HIS A 28 -38.88 28.43 0.03
N ALA A 29 -38.34 29.54 0.53
CA ALA A 29 -38.15 30.88 -0.04
C ALA A 29 -37.48 31.79 1.03
N HIS A 30 -36.25 32.24 0.76
CA HIS A 30 -35.55 33.37 1.42
C HIS A 30 -35.00 33.21 2.87
N PRO A 31 -34.02 34.06 3.28
CA PRO A 31 -32.99 33.71 4.28
C PRO A 31 -33.00 34.57 5.57
N PRO A 32 -32.16 34.24 6.58
CA PRO A 32 -31.80 35.19 7.64
C PRO A 32 -30.96 36.36 7.11
N SER A 33 -31.07 37.51 7.78
CA SER A 33 -30.59 38.82 7.33
C SER A 33 -29.17 39.20 7.80
N VAL A 34 -28.47 39.98 6.98
CA VAL A 34 -27.38 40.86 7.44
C VAL A 34 -27.90 41.93 8.41
N THR A 35 -27.12 42.25 9.43
CA THR A 35 -27.30 43.44 10.29
C THR A 35 -25.99 44.22 10.40
N SER A 36 -25.81 45.21 9.53
CA SER A 36 -24.73 46.19 9.65
C SER A 36 -25.15 47.37 10.51
N LYS A 37 -24.30 47.79 11.46
CA LYS A 37 -24.32 49.15 12.01
C LYS A 37 -22.92 49.74 12.09
N SER A 38 -22.81 50.93 11.54
CA SER A 38 -21.75 51.93 11.76
C SER A 38 -21.83 52.47 13.22
N SER A 39 -20.91 53.29 13.74
CA SER A 39 -19.77 54.00 13.12
C SER A 39 -18.73 54.38 14.21
N ASP A 40 -17.55 54.82 13.78
CA ASP A 40 -16.68 55.86 14.39
C ASP A 40 -16.53 55.97 15.92
N SER A 41 -15.29 55.80 16.40
CA SER A 41 -14.55 56.87 17.08
C SER A 41 -13.10 56.45 17.42
N ALA A 42 -12.13 57.32 17.11
CA ALA A 42 -10.85 57.37 17.82
C ALA A 42 -10.96 58.37 19.00
N PRO A 43 -10.12 58.26 20.04
CA PRO A 43 -8.93 59.11 20.05
C PRO A 43 -7.66 58.42 20.59
N SER A 44 -6.56 59.19 20.67
CA SER A 44 -5.19 58.70 20.92
C SER A 44 -4.72 58.82 22.37
N SER A 45 -3.56 58.19 22.67
CA SER A 45 -2.69 58.41 23.85
C SER A 45 -3.17 57.84 25.20
N THR A 46 -2.30 57.44 26.15
CA THR A 46 -0.83 57.63 26.26
C THR A 46 -0.11 56.54 27.09
N ARG A 47 1.19 56.32 26.79
CA ARG A 47 2.32 56.12 27.73
C ARG A 47 2.32 54.93 28.74
N ALA A 48 2.99 53.85 28.31
CA ALA A 48 4.09 53.11 28.97
C ALA A 48 4.07 52.75 30.49
N SER A 49 4.44 51.51 30.79
CA SER A 49 5.56 51.18 31.72
C SER A 49 6.10 49.75 31.50
N ASN A 50 7.33 49.50 31.93
CA ASN A 50 8.05 48.24 31.73
C ASN A 50 7.71 47.18 32.79
N ALA A 51 7.71 45.91 32.39
CA ALA A 51 7.97 44.77 33.29
C ALA A 51 8.89 43.78 32.56
N SER A 52 10.09 43.54 33.11
CA SER A 52 11.04 42.59 32.52
C SER A 52 10.71 41.16 32.95
N SER A 53 10.66 40.23 31.99
CA SER A 53 10.56 38.80 32.29
C SER A 53 11.27 37.98 31.19
N ASN A 54 12.57 37.76 31.37
CA ASN A 54 13.38 36.94 30.47
C ASN A 54 13.08 35.44 30.65
N CYS A 55 12.02 34.95 30.02
CA CYS A 55 11.74 33.53 29.90
C CYS A 55 12.46 32.93 28.68
N PRO A 56 13.45 32.03 28.83
CA PRO A 56 14.23 31.46 27.72
C PRO A 56 13.47 30.35 26.96
N LEU A 57 12.22 30.60 26.56
CA LEU A 57 11.35 29.62 25.88
C LEU A 57 11.44 29.68 24.34
N ARG A 58 12.22 30.60 23.76
CA ARG A 58 12.18 30.91 22.31
C ARG A 58 12.96 29.93 21.41
N CYS A 59 13.74 28.99 21.97
CA CYS A 59 14.58 28.08 21.19
C CYS A 59 13.87 26.77 20.77
N HIS A 60 12.94 26.24 21.57
CA HIS A 60 12.29 24.94 21.28
C HIS A 60 11.38 24.97 20.05
N ARG A 61 10.59 26.05 19.85
CA ARG A 61 9.61 26.12 18.75
C ARG A 61 10.24 25.97 17.35
N ASN A 62 11.41 26.56 17.13
CA ASN A 62 12.12 26.45 15.85
C ASN A 62 12.68 25.05 15.60
N SER A 63 13.13 24.33 16.65
CA SER A 63 13.64 22.96 16.51
C SER A 63 12.52 21.98 16.15
N GLN A 64 11.36 22.08 16.79
CA GLN A 64 10.19 21.24 16.49
C GLN A 64 9.64 21.53 15.09
N SER A 65 9.53 22.81 14.71
CA SER A 65 9.06 23.21 13.36
C SER A 65 9.98 22.68 12.24
N ARG A 66 11.31 22.76 12.41
CA ARG A 66 12.27 22.23 11.42
C ARG A 66 12.29 20.70 11.36
N ARG A 67 12.11 20.02 12.50
CA ARG A 67 12.02 18.54 12.51
C ARG A 67 10.73 18.05 11.85
N GLY A 68 9.64 18.82 11.95
CA GLY A 68 8.41 18.58 11.20
C GLY A 68 8.61 18.66 9.69
N SER A 69 9.18 19.75 9.17
CA SER A 69 9.37 19.92 7.72
C SER A 69 10.32 18.86 7.13
N ALA A 70 11.44 18.56 7.80
CA ALA A 70 12.38 17.54 7.32
C ALA A 70 11.74 16.13 7.21
N ALA A 71 10.91 15.74 8.18
CA ALA A 71 10.18 14.46 8.13
C ALA A 71 9.00 14.47 7.12
N GLU A 72 8.49 15.65 6.76
CA GLU A 72 7.51 15.82 5.69
C GLU A 72 8.16 15.72 4.30
N GLU A 73 9.36 16.31 4.15
CA GLU A 73 10.22 16.14 2.98
C GLU A 73 10.68 14.68 2.79
N GLU A 74 11.01 13.95 3.86
CA GLU A 74 11.33 12.50 3.83
C GLU A 74 10.17 11.67 3.28
N ARG A 75 8.96 11.87 3.83
CA ARG A 75 7.75 11.17 3.39
C ARG A 75 7.36 11.54 1.96
N ALA A 76 7.55 12.80 1.55
CA ALA A 76 7.26 13.24 0.18
C ALA A 76 8.16 12.56 -0.86
N ARG A 77 9.48 12.46 -0.62
CA ARG A 77 10.38 11.78 -1.58
C ARG A 77 10.18 10.28 -1.63
N ASP A 78 9.85 9.61 -0.51
CA ASP A 78 9.53 8.18 -0.54
C ASP A 78 8.26 7.92 -1.37
N VAL A 79 7.20 8.71 -1.17
CA VAL A 79 5.98 8.69 -2.00
C VAL A 79 6.27 8.99 -3.48
N GLU A 80 7.20 9.90 -3.78
CA GLU A 80 7.68 10.19 -5.15
C GLU A 80 8.37 8.97 -5.78
N LEU A 81 9.27 8.30 -5.05
CA LEU A 81 10.00 7.12 -5.52
C LEU A 81 9.06 5.94 -5.82
N TRP A 82 8.13 5.62 -4.91
CA TRP A 82 7.13 4.56 -5.14
C TRP A 82 6.19 4.89 -6.30
N ASN A 83 5.76 6.16 -6.43
CA ASN A 83 4.97 6.58 -7.59
C ASN A 83 5.76 6.49 -8.90
N ALA A 84 7.05 6.84 -8.91
CA ALA A 84 7.89 6.75 -10.09
C ALA A 84 8.13 5.29 -10.52
N ALA A 85 8.31 4.37 -9.57
CA ALA A 85 8.40 2.93 -9.82
C ALA A 85 7.09 2.36 -10.41
N TYR A 86 5.94 2.74 -9.83
CA TYR A 86 4.62 2.39 -10.35
C TYR A 86 4.38 2.94 -11.77
N ASP A 87 4.74 4.20 -11.99
CA ASP A 87 4.67 4.86 -13.29
C ASP A 87 5.53 4.16 -14.35
N ALA A 88 6.68 3.61 -13.97
CA ALA A 88 7.54 2.84 -14.86
C ALA A 88 6.86 1.53 -15.30
N LEU A 89 6.26 0.77 -14.37
CA LEU A 89 5.48 -0.43 -14.71
C LEU A 89 4.30 -0.13 -15.62
N LYS A 90 3.57 0.97 -15.34
CA LYS A 90 2.39 1.35 -16.12
C LYS A 90 2.73 1.81 -17.54
N LYS A 91 3.96 2.29 -17.78
CA LYS A 91 4.44 2.79 -19.09
C LYS A 91 5.20 1.75 -19.91
N ASP A 92 5.82 0.73 -19.29
CA ASP A 92 6.44 -0.37 -20.04
C ASP A 92 5.36 -1.28 -20.65
N ALA A 93 5.44 -1.49 -21.97
CA ALA A 93 4.54 -2.36 -22.72
C ALA A 93 4.55 -3.84 -22.25
N ARG A 94 5.58 -4.27 -21.51
CA ARG A 94 5.66 -5.63 -20.93
C ARG A 94 4.79 -5.78 -19.67
N SER A 95 4.86 -4.83 -18.76
CA SER A 95 4.16 -4.88 -17.46
C SER A 95 2.82 -4.12 -17.46
N ASN A 96 2.55 -3.24 -18.44
CA ASN A 96 1.30 -2.48 -18.51
C ASN A 96 0.05 -3.38 -18.40
N GLY A 97 0.02 -4.55 -19.05
CA GLY A 97 -1.09 -5.50 -18.94
C GLY A 97 -1.31 -6.06 -17.53
N LEU A 98 -0.22 -6.29 -16.78
CA LEU A 98 -0.26 -6.69 -15.38
C LEU A 98 -0.82 -5.56 -14.51
N VAL A 99 -0.32 -4.33 -14.69
CA VAL A 99 -0.80 -3.15 -13.95
C VAL A 99 -2.29 -2.91 -14.18
N LEU A 100 -2.76 -3.00 -15.43
CA LEU A 100 -4.19 -2.81 -15.76
C LEU A 100 -5.07 -3.91 -15.15
N ALA A 101 -4.61 -5.17 -15.12
CA ALA A 101 -5.32 -6.25 -14.45
C ALA A 101 -5.37 -6.04 -12.93
N TYR A 102 -4.25 -5.65 -12.33
CA TYR A 102 -4.14 -5.32 -10.91
C TYR A 102 -5.07 -4.17 -10.50
N GLU A 103 -5.01 -3.03 -11.20
CA GLU A 103 -5.87 -1.86 -10.97
C GLU A 103 -7.36 -2.21 -11.07
N ASN A 104 -7.73 -3.06 -12.03
CA ASN A 104 -9.09 -3.56 -12.15
C ASN A 104 -9.52 -4.42 -10.95
N ILE A 105 -8.64 -5.27 -10.41
CA ILE A 105 -8.93 -6.09 -9.22
C ILE A 105 -9.09 -5.20 -7.99
N ILE A 106 -8.06 -4.43 -7.63
CA ILE A 106 -8.04 -3.66 -6.38
C ILE A 106 -9.05 -2.49 -6.41
N GLY A 107 -9.40 -2.00 -7.61
CA GLY A 107 -10.45 -1.00 -7.80
C GLY A 107 -11.85 -1.44 -7.33
N HIS A 108 -12.09 -2.73 -7.10
CA HIS A 108 -13.34 -3.22 -6.50
C HIS A 108 -13.44 -2.95 -4.99
N GLU A 109 -12.31 -2.85 -4.26
CA GLU A 109 -12.28 -2.50 -2.83
C GLU A 109 -12.61 -1.02 -2.56
N LEU A 110 -12.56 -0.17 -3.59
CA LEU A 110 -12.94 1.25 -3.47
C LEU A 110 -14.45 1.41 -3.18
N PRO A 111 -14.85 2.42 -2.39
CA PRO A 111 -16.25 2.85 -2.27
C PRO A 111 -16.85 3.17 -3.64
N GLU A 112 -18.15 2.94 -3.83
CA GLU A 112 -18.79 2.96 -5.16
C GLU A 112 -18.61 4.28 -5.93
N ALA A 113 -18.65 5.44 -5.25
CA ALA A 113 -18.38 6.75 -5.84
C ALA A 113 -16.94 6.96 -6.34
N HIS A 114 -16.01 6.08 -5.97
CA HIS A 114 -14.61 6.07 -6.39
C HIS A 114 -14.25 4.89 -7.30
N ARG A 115 -15.18 3.96 -7.55
CA ARG A 115 -14.91 2.79 -8.41
C ARG A 115 -14.68 3.20 -9.86
N PRO A 116 -13.72 2.56 -10.57
CA PRO A 116 -13.55 2.76 -12.00
C PRO A 116 -14.86 2.49 -12.77
N GLY A 117 -15.11 3.24 -13.84
CA GLY A 117 -16.33 3.14 -14.66
C GLY A 117 -17.63 3.73 -14.06
N HIS A 118 -17.81 3.79 -12.73
CA HIS A 118 -19.09 4.21 -12.10
C HIS A 118 -19.50 5.67 -12.41
N HIS A 119 -18.53 6.53 -12.73
CA HIS A 119 -18.76 7.94 -13.10
C HIS A 119 -18.20 8.30 -14.50
N GLY A 120 -17.98 7.31 -15.37
CA GLY A 120 -17.32 7.53 -16.67
C GLY A 120 -15.81 7.80 -16.57
N ASN A 121 -15.24 7.65 -15.37
CA ASN A 121 -13.80 7.56 -15.17
C ASN A 121 -13.24 6.35 -15.95
N PRO A 122 -11.98 6.40 -16.44
CA PRO A 122 -11.34 5.23 -17.04
C PRO A 122 -11.29 4.06 -16.06
N ASN A 123 -11.06 2.84 -16.59
CA ASN A 123 -11.10 1.60 -15.82
C ASN A 123 -9.82 1.36 -14.98
N GLU A 124 -9.18 2.43 -14.55
CA GLU A 124 -7.75 2.54 -14.22
C GLU A 124 -7.52 3.48 -13.03
N LEU A 125 -6.40 3.28 -12.32
CA LEU A 125 -5.87 4.27 -11.39
C LEU A 125 -5.13 5.40 -12.15
N PRO A 126 -5.15 6.63 -11.61
CA PRO A 126 -4.61 7.79 -12.31
C PRO A 126 -3.08 7.76 -12.43
N MET A 127 -2.57 8.56 -13.38
CA MET A 127 -1.16 8.91 -13.48
C MET A 127 -0.73 9.97 -12.46
N ASP A 128 -1.69 10.63 -11.81
CA ASP A 128 -1.44 11.57 -10.72
C ASP A 128 -1.08 10.84 -9.42
N GLY A 129 0.09 11.13 -8.87
CA GLY A 129 0.66 10.41 -7.73
C GLY A 129 0.01 10.71 -6.38
N GLU A 130 -0.56 11.90 -6.21
CA GLU A 130 -1.30 12.28 -4.99
C GLU A 130 -2.65 11.56 -4.96
N ARG A 131 -3.42 11.63 -6.05
CA ARG A 131 -4.69 10.90 -6.17
C ARG A 131 -4.49 9.39 -6.19
N ARG A 132 -3.36 8.87 -6.72
CA ARG A 132 -3.03 7.45 -6.59
C ARG A 132 -2.79 7.07 -5.13
N LEU A 133 -1.99 7.84 -4.38
CA LEU A 133 -1.78 7.60 -2.96
C LEU A 133 -3.11 7.62 -2.17
N GLU A 134 -4.02 8.56 -2.47
CA GLU A 134 -5.34 8.63 -1.84
C GLU A 134 -6.18 7.36 -2.11
N LEU A 135 -6.24 6.90 -3.37
CA LEU A 135 -6.98 5.70 -3.76
C LEU A 135 -6.37 4.43 -3.14
N MET A 136 -5.04 4.28 -3.20
CA MET A 136 -4.34 3.16 -2.55
C MET A 136 -4.52 3.18 -1.02
N SER A 137 -4.52 4.36 -0.40
CA SER A 137 -4.78 4.51 1.04
C SER A 137 -6.19 4.07 1.43
N MET A 138 -7.19 4.31 0.57
CA MET A 138 -8.55 3.78 0.78
C MET A 138 -8.61 2.26 0.62
N ILE A 139 -7.94 1.68 -0.39
CA ILE A 139 -7.92 0.22 -0.62
C ILE A 139 -7.18 -0.49 0.54
N ALA A 140 -6.00 0.00 0.91
CA ALA A 140 -5.26 -0.47 2.07
C ALA A 140 -6.10 -0.37 3.34
N SER A 141 -6.73 0.79 3.61
CA SER A 141 -7.60 0.96 4.77
C SER A 141 -8.82 0.03 4.77
N SER A 142 -9.43 -0.24 3.61
CA SER A 142 -10.50 -1.25 3.48
C SER A 142 -10.00 -2.62 3.91
N GLY A 143 -8.89 -3.07 3.31
CA GLY A 143 -8.26 -4.36 3.61
C GLY A 143 -7.85 -4.52 5.07
N LEU A 144 -7.13 -3.54 5.63
CA LEU A 144 -6.65 -3.52 7.01
C LEU A 144 -7.78 -3.58 8.05
N ASN A 145 -8.89 -2.88 7.82
CA ASN A 145 -10.07 -2.92 8.71
C ASN A 145 -10.94 -4.17 8.50
N ARG A 146 -10.68 -4.99 7.47
CA ARG A 146 -11.51 -6.14 7.14
C ARG A 146 -11.14 -7.34 8.02
N GLU A 147 -12.07 -7.78 8.87
CA GLU A 147 -11.90 -8.96 9.72
C GLU A 147 -11.40 -10.18 8.93
N VAL A 148 -10.30 -10.77 9.40
CA VAL A 148 -9.82 -12.08 8.95
C VAL A 148 -10.57 -13.15 9.73
N SER A 149 -11.89 -13.23 9.52
CA SER A 149 -12.79 -13.96 10.41
C SER A 149 -12.53 -15.47 10.42
N VAL A 150 -12.71 -16.10 11.58
CA VAL A 150 -12.50 -17.55 11.84
C VAL A 150 -13.58 -18.44 11.16
N THR A 151 -14.32 -17.92 10.19
CA THR A 151 -15.51 -18.56 9.60
C THR A 151 -15.21 -19.42 8.37
N SER A 152 -14.26 -20.33 8.51
CA SER A 152 -14.24 -21.59 7.75
C SER A 152 -13.78 -22.73 8.65
N LYS A 153 -14.74 -23.51 9.15
CA LYS A 153 -14.48 -24.81 9.80
C LYS A 153 -14.32 -25.91 8.75
N SER A 154 -13.50 -25.64 7.74
CA SER A 154 -12.91 -26.65 6.86
C SER A 154 -11.63 -27.15 7.51
N ASP A 155 -11.53 -28.46 7.67
CA ASP A 155 -10.44 -29.15 8.38
C ASP A 155 -9.16 -29.25 7.51
N SER A 156 -8.73 -28.10 6.94
CA SER A 156 -7.78 -28.05 5.83
C SER A 156 -7.07 -26.70 5.68
N GLY A 157 -5.79 -26.63 6.04
CA GLY A 157 -4.78 -25.67 5.55
C GLY A 157 -4.89 -24.18 5.96
N ASP A 158 -6.08 -23.70 6.30
CA ASP A 158 -6.46 -22.28 6.41
C ASP A 158 -5.72 -21.43 7.48
N ASP A 159 -4.74 -21.98 8.21
CA ASP A 159 -4.01 -21.30 9.29
C ASP A 159 -2.81 -20.50 8.76
N ASP A 160 -1.85 -21.14 8.08
CA ASP A 160 -0.64 -20.51 7.54
C ASP A 160 -0.98 -19.26 6.70
N ALA A 161 -1.95 -19.37 5.79
CA ALA A 161 -2.37 -18.27 4.91
C ALA A 161 -3.10 -17.14 5.66
N ARG A 162 -3.69 -17.44 6.82
CA ARG A 162 -4.31 -16.46 7.72
C ARG A 162 -3.25 -15.76 8.56
N GLU A 163 -2.33 -16.51 9.18
CA GLU A 163 -1.25 -15.98 10.02
C GLU A 163 -0.37 -15.01 9.23
N ILE A 164 0.15 -15.46 8.07
CA ILE A 164 1.02 -14.67 7.19
C ILE A 164 0.30 -13.39 6.70
N LEU A 165 -1.00 -13.45 6.39
CA LEU A 165 -1.77 -12.28 5.98
C LEU A 165 -2.05 -11.31 7.13
N VAL A 166 -2.24 -11.82 8.36
CA VAL A 166 -2.39 -11.00 9.57
C VAL A 166 -1.07 -10.29 9.92
N GLU A 167 0.06 -10.99 9.82
CA GLU A 167 1.40 -10.40 10.00
C GLU A 167 1.65 -9.29 8.97
N ALA A 168 1.39 -9.56 7.69
CA ALA A 168 1.54 -8.57 6.60
C ALA A 168 0.72 -7.30 6.87
N ARG A 169 -0.57 -7.47 7.19
CA ARG A 169 -1.49 -6.37 7.47
C ARG A 169 -1.09 -5.60 8.73
N SER A 170 -0.69 -6.28 9.80
CA SER A 170 -0.20 -5.65 11.03
C SER A 170 1.05 -4.80 10.75
N THR A 171 1.99 -5.35 9.98
CA THR A 171 3.23 -4.68 9.58
C THR A 171 2.95 -3.42 8.78
N VAL A 172 2.13 -3.50 7.72
CA VAL A 172 1.73 -2.32 6.92
C VAL A 172 0.99 -1.29 7.78
N ALA A 173 0.04 -1.70 8.62
CA ALA A 173 -0.73 -0.81 9.49
C ALA A 173 0.16 -0.03 10.49
N SER A 174 1.25 -0.64 10.97
CA SER A 174 2.21 0.03 11.86
C SER A 174 3.03 1.13 11.16
N LEU A 175 3.23 1.00 9.84
CA LEU A 175 4.08 1.87 9.04
C LEU A 175 3.32 3.04 8.42
N VAL A 176 2.10 2.83 7.91
CA VAL A 176 1.29 3.84 7.20
C VAL A 176 1.21 5.22 7.90
N PRO A 177 1.03 5.34 9.24
CA PRO A 177 0.97 6.63 9.92
C PRO A 177 2.26 7.46 9.83
N GLN A 178 3.40 6.79 9.66
CA GLN A 178 4.72 7.40 9.53
C GLN A 178 5.19 7.44 8.07
N GLN A 179 4.74 6.49 7.24
CA GLN A 179 5.23 6.26 5.88
C GLN A 179 4.04 5.92 4.96
N PRO A 180 3.34 6.93 4.42
CA PRO A 180 2.15 6.73 3.59
C PRO A 180 2.42 5.90 2.32
N SER A 181 3.68 5.92 1.85
CA SER A 181 4.26 5.00 0.86
C SER A 181 3.92 3.53 1.11
N ALA A 182 3.83 3.08 2.37
CA ALA A 182 3.44 1.70 2.69
C ALA A 182 2.04 1.32 2.19
N ALA A 183 1.10 2.29 2.14
CA ALA A 183 -0.21 2.04 1.54
C ALA A 183 -0.14 1.99 0.01
N LEU A 184 0.70 2.82 -0.62
CA LEU A 184 0.94 2.80 -2.07
C LEU A 184 1.66 1.52 -2.53
N ALA A 185 2.56 0.98 -1.70
CA ALA A 185 3.38 -0.20 -2.01
C ALA A 185 2.67 -1.54 -1.73
N PHE A 186 1.71 -1.58 -0.78
CA PHE A 186 1.12 -2.82 -0.28
C PHE A 186 -0.42 -2.83 -0.18
N ALA A 187 -1.11 -1.94 -0.93
CA ALA A 187 -2.58 -1.93 -1.01
C ALA A 187 -3.15 -3.25 -1.56
N GLY A 188 -2.46 -3.88 -2.50
CA GLY A 188 -2.83 -5.17 -3.07
C GLY A 188 -2.80 -6.29 -2.03
N ILE A 189 -1.71 -6.44 -1.28
CA ILE A 189 -1.60 -7.39 -0.17
C ILE A 189 -2.66 -7.11 0.90
N CYS A 190 -2.95 -5.85 1.21
CA CYS A 190 -4.03 -5.51 2.13
C CYS A 190 -5.40 -6.01 1.63
N SER A 191 -5.68 -5.92 0.32
CA SER A 191 -6.94 -6.38 -0.29
C SER A 191 -7.15 -7.91 -0.27
N LEU A 192 -6.08 -8.69 -0.15
CA LEU A 192 -6.12 -10.16 -0.18
C LEU A 192 -6.98 -10.76 0.94
N THR A 193 -7.28 -12.06 0.78
CA THR A 193 -8.05 -12.87 1.72
C THR A 193 -7.36 -14.22 1.90
N PRO A 194 -7.47 -14.91 3.06
CA PRO A 194 -6.87 -16.22 3.23
C PRO A 194 -7.32 -17.21 2.14
N LEU A 195 -8.61 -17.22 1.81
CA LEU A 195 -9.20 -18.06 0.76
C LEU A 195 -8.67 -17.77 -0.66
N LEU A 196 -8.14 -16.58 -0.93
CA LEU A 196 -7.49 -16.25 -2.21
C LEU A 196 -5.98 -16.49 -2.19
N LEU A 197 -5.37 -16.54 -1.00
CA LEU A 197 -3.93 -16.63 -0.79
C LEU A 197 -3.47 -18.08 -0.55
N ASP A 198 -4.22 -18.88 0.21
CA ASP A 198 -3.91 -20.29 0.48
C ASP A 198 -3.63 -21.13 -0.79
N PRO A 199 -4.44 -21.05 -1.87
CA PRO A 199 -4.15 -21.81 -3.09
C PRO A 199 -2.78 -21.46 -3.71
N LEU A 200 -2.29 -20.25 -3.49
CA LEU A 200 -1.00 -19.76 -3.99
C LEU A 200 0.16 -20.18 -3.08
N LEU A 201 -0.02 -20.13 -1.75
CA LEU A 201 1.01 -20.53 -0.77
C LEU A 201 1.29 -22.05 -0.73
N ARG A 202 0.56 -22.83 -1.52
CA ARG A 202 0.88 -24.24 -1.84
C ARG A 202 2.03 -24.38 -2.85
N HIS A 203 2.49 -23.29 -3.46
CA HIS A 203 3.73 -23.24 -4.24
C HIS A 203 4.88 -22.78 -3.35
N ASP A 204 5.81 -23.67 -3.03
CA ASP A 204 6.92 -23.39 -2.09
C ASP A 204 7.76 -22.15 -2.47
N ASP A 205 8.04 -21.98 -3.76
CA ASP A 205 8.79 -20.83 -4.28
C ASP A 205 8.07 -19.49 -3.99
N LEU A 206 6.74 -19.45 -4.16
CA LEU A 206 5.95 -18.26 -3.81
C LEU A 206 5.80 -18.10 -2.29
N ARG A 207 5.57 -19.19 -1.55
CA ARG A 207 5.47 -19.15 -0.08
C ARG A 207 6.74 -18.57 0.53
N SER A 208 7.91 -19.05 0.09
CA SER A 208 9.21 -18.56 0.56
C SER A 208 9.41 -17.09 0.21
N GLY A 209 9.09 -16.67 -1.03
CA GLY A 209 9.25 -15.29 -1.44
C GLY A 209 8.24 -14.32 -0.82
N PHE A 210 7.03 -14.79 -0.50
CA PHE A 210 6.00 -13.97 0.14
C PHE A 210 6.29 -13.72 1.63
N VAL A 211 6.75 -14.74 2.37
CA VAL A 211 7.24 -14.58 3.75
C VAL A 211 8.49 -13.69 3.78
N HIS A 212 9.39 -13.85 2.81
CA HIS A 212 10.52 -12.94 2.62
C HIS A 212 10.06 -11.49 2.39
N LEU A 213 9.14 -11.25 1.45
CA LEU A 213 8.58 -9.93 1.16
C LEU A 213 7.97 -9.28 2.41
N ILE A 214 7.11 -10.01 3.14
CA ILE A 214 6.42 -9.52 4.34
C ILE A 214 7.40 -9.11 5.42
N THR A 215 8.35 -9.99 5.75
CA THR A 215 9.37 -9.69 6.76
C THR A 215 10.27 -8.52 6.32
N THR A 216 10.50 -8.31 5.03
CA THR A 216 11.30 -7.17 4.54
C THR A 216 10.52 -5.86 4.32
N ILE A 217 9.19 -5.82 4.53
CA ILE A 217 8.38 -4.59 4.40
C ILE A 217 8.97 -3.38 5.16
N PRO A 218 9.29 -3.46 6.48
CA PRO A 218 9.74 -2.28 7.21
C PRO A 218 11.13 -1.83 6.76
N HIS A 219 11.96 -2.76 6.32
CA HIS A 219 13.27 -2.52 5.72
C HIS A 219 13.13 -1.72 4.42
N TYR A 220 12.31 -2.16 3.46
CA TYR A 220 12.12 -1.43 2.20
C TYR A 220 11.58 -0.01 2.41
N MET A 221 10.66 0.19 3.36
CA MET A 221 10.20 1.53 3.73
C MET A 221 11.32 2.42 4.30
N SER A 222 12.45 1.87 4.78
CA SER A 222 13.57 2.67 5.26
C SER A 222 14.49 3.21 4.15
N LEU A 223 14.47 2.59 2.96
CA LEU A 223 15.53 2.76 1.95
C LEU A 223 15.49 4.10 1.22
N ALA A 224 14.37 4.84 1.21
CA ALA A 224 14.34 6.21 0.68
C ALA A 224 15.39 7.14 1.31
N ARG A 225 15.80 6.88 2.57
CA ARG A 225 16.88 7.60 3.25
C ARG A 225 18.24 7.51 2.55
N CYS A 226 18.49 6.49 1.73
CA CYS A 226 19.71 6.40 0.92
C CYS A 226 19.88 7.60 -0.02
N THR A 227 18.79 8.29 -0.37
CA THR A 227 18.77 9.48 -1.26
C THR A 227 19.03 10.81 -0.52
N TYR A 228 19.44 10.79 0.75
CA TYR A 228 19.69 11.98 1.57
C TYR A 228 21.17 12.15 1.93
N PRO A 229 21.77 13.35 1.80
CA PRO A 229 23.18 13.59 2.15
C PRO A 229 23.56 13.18 3.58
N SER A 230 22.63 13.30 4.52
CA SER A 230 22.81 12.91 5.93
C SER A 230 23.09 11.42 6.14
N SER A 231 22.74 10.58 5.17
CA SER A 231 22.95 9.14 5.24
C SER A 231 24.35 8.70 4.80
N TRP A 232 25.22 9.63 4.38
CA TRP A 232 26.52 9.34 3.74
C TRP A 232 27.70 9.85 4.58
N LYS A 233 28.81 9.09 4.58
CA LYS A 233 30.05 9.44 5.29
C LYS A 233 30.76 10.68 4.69
N SER A 234 30.55 10.97 3.41
CA SER A 234 31.20 12.07 2.67
C SER A 234 30.23 12.71 1.67
N SER A 235 30.29 14.05 1.53
CA SER A 235 29.57 14.78 0.49
C SER A 235 30.06 14.41 -0.92
N GLU A 236 31.36 14.10 -1.06
CA GLU A 236 31.96 13.70 -2.34
C GLU A 236 31.42 12.35 -2.81
N ASP A 237 31.28 11.37 -1.90
CA ASP A 237 30.67 10.08 -2.22
C ASP A 237 29.17 10.23 -2.53
N TYR A 238 28.45 11.05 -1.75
CA TYR A 238 27.05 11.37 -2.04
C TYR A 238 26.89 12.00 -3.43
N GLU A 239 27.67 13.04 -3.75
CA GLU A 239 27.59 13.74 -5.03
C GLU A 239 27.89 12.79 -6.21
N ARG A 240 28.84 11.87 -6.02
CA ARG A 240 29.28 10.84 -6.98
C ARG A 240 28.26 9.70 -7.18
N LEU A 241 27.56 9.27 -6.13
CA LEU A 241 26.75 8.03 -6.15
C LEU A 241 25.23 8.22 -5.99
N GLN A 242 24.73 9.39 -5.56
CA GLN A 242 23.30 9.65 -5.31
C GLN A 242 22.38 9.22 -6.48
N LEU A 243 22.82 9.43 -7.73
CA LEU A 243 22.05 9.09 -8.93
C LEU A 243 21.99 7.57 -9.17
N GLN A 244 23.10 6.86 -8.96
CA GLN A 244 23.16 5.40 -9.09
C GLN A 244 22.32 4.73 -8.00
N VAL A 245 22.46 5.17 -6.74
CA VAL A 245 21.69 4.61 -5.62
C VAL A 245 20.19 4.90 -5.79
N ARG A 246 19.80 6.12 -6.23
CA ARG A 246 18.39 6.40 -6.54
C ARG A 246 17.86 5.55 -7.70
N GLN A 247 18.65 5.31 -8.75
CA GLN A 247 18.22 4.43 -9.85
C GLN A 247 18.05 2.98 -9.39
N THR A 248 19.01 2.46 -8.62
CA THR A 248 18.96 1.09 -8.07
C THR A 248 17.77 0.91 -7.14
N LEU A 249 17.45 1.92 -6.32
CA LEU A 249 16.27 1.94 -5.45
C LEU A 249 14.96 1.99 -6.24
N LEU A 250 14.90 2.75 -7.34
CA LEU A 250 13.74 2.73 -8.25
C LEU A 250 13.57 1.37 -8.93
N ASP A 251 14.65 0.71 -9.33
CA ASP A 251 14.61 -0.66 -9.87
C ASP A 251 14.15 -1.67 -8.81
N LEU A 252 14.58 -1.55 -7.54
CA LEU A 252 14.11 -2.36 -6.42
C LEU A 252 12.60 -2.18 -6.16
N TYR A 253 12.16 -0.94 -5.95
CA TYR A 253 10.75 -0.61 -5.73
C TYR A 253 9.87 -1.09 -6.90
N ARG A 254 10.37 -1.00 -8.14
CA ARG A 254 9.68 -1.53 -9.33
C ARG A 254 9.48 -3.05 -9.25
N ARG A 255 10.53 -3.80 -8.91
CA ARG A 255 10.44 -5.27 -8.77
C ARG A 255 9.51 -5.69 -7.63
N ILE A 256 9.50 -4.95 -6.51
CA ILE A 256 8.59 -5.20 -5.38
C ILE A 256 7.12 -5.03 -5.82
N LEU A 257 6.80 -3.93 -6.51
CA LEU A 257 5.47 -3.70 -7.06
C LEU A 257 5.07 -4.77 -8.09
N GLU A 258 5.98 -5.14 -9.01
CA GLU A 258 5.74 -6.17 -10.02
C GLU A 258 5.43 -7.55 -9.40
N TYR A 259 6.12 -7.89 -8.30
CA TYR A 259 5.87 -9.11 -7.53
C TYR A 259 4.54 -9.05 -6.78
N GLU A 260 4.22 -7.93 -6.11
CA GLU A 260 2.92 -7.72 -5.44
C GLU A 260 1.74 -7.84 -6.42
N MET A 261 1.87 -7.19 -7.59
CA MET A 261 0.85 -7.22 -8.65
C MET A 261 0.65 -8.63 -9.21
N ASN A 262 1.73 -9.41 -9.43
CA ASN A 262 1.61 -10.81 -9.86
C ASN A 262 0.84 -11.66 -8.84
N ILE A 263 1.10 -11.50 -7.54
CA ILE A 263 0.41 -12.25 -6.47
C ILE A 263 -1.09 -11.92 -6.46
N VAL A 264 -1.45 -10.64 -6.54
CA VAL A 264 -2.86 -10.21 -6.57
C VAL A 264 -3.57 -10.65 -7.86
N CYS A 265 -2.89 -10.61 -9.00
CA CYS A 265 -3.44 -11.14 -10.25
C CYS A 265 -3.60 -12.66 -10.23
N ALA A 266 -2.68 -13.40 -9.59
CA ALA A 266 -2.79 -14.85 -9.41
C ALA A 266 -3.99 -15.20 -8.51
N ALA A 267 -4.15 -14.49 -7.39
CA ALA A 267 -5.28 -14.59 -6.46
C ALA A 267 -6.64 -14.35 -7.16
N ALA A 268 -6.69 -13.43 -8.13
CA ALA A 268 -7.91 -13.14 -8.89
C ALA A 268 -8.14 -14.06 -10.11
N SER A 269 -7.13 -14.81 -10.55
CA SER A 269 -7.12 -15.50 -11.85
C SER A 269 -8.24 -16.53 -12.09
N ALA A 270 -8.83 -17.05 -11.00
CA ALA A 270 -9.99 -17.95 -11.06
C ALA A 270 -11.26 -17.28 -11.61
N TRP A 271 -11.40 -15.96 -11.43
CA TRP A 271 -12.57 -15.18 -11.83
C TRP A 271 -12.25 -13.99 -12.77
N ASN A 272 -11.00 -13.51 -12.78
CA ASN A 272 -10.54 -12.45 -13.67
C ASN A 272 -9.67 -13.04 -14.81
N MET A 273 -10.23 -13.07 -16.03
CA MET A 273 -9.54 -13.62 -17.21
C MET A 273 -8.42 -12.72 -17.74
N ALA A 274 -8.43 -11.42 -17.47
CA ALA A 274 -7.30 -10.55 -17.81
C ALA A 274 -6.11 -10.91 -16.91
N ALA A 275 -6.34 -10.98 -15.60
CA ALA A 275 -5.34 -11.37 -14.61
C ALA A 275 -4.72 -12.75 -14.91
N ARG A 276 -5.55 -13.75 -15.26
CA ARG A 276 -5.09 -15.09 -15.64
C ARG A 276 -4.10 -15.11 -16.82
N ASN A 277 -4.20 -14.15 -17.73
CA ASN A 277 -3.38 -14.08 -18.96
C ASN A 277 -2.08 -13.28 -18.79
N VAL A 278 -1.87 -12.60 -17.65
CA VAL A 278 -0.70 -11.71 -17.42
C VAL A 278 0.22 -12.17 -16.29
N VAL A 279 -0.22 -13.11 -15.45
CA VAL A 279 0.58 -13.68 -14.34
C VAL A 279 1.69 -14.59 -14.86
N ASP A 280 2.91 -14.37 -14.40
CA ASP A 280 4.00 -15.35 -14.57
C ASP A 280 3.93 -16.44 -13.48
N TRP A 281 3.20 -17.51 -13.80
CA TRP A 281 3.01 -18.67 -12.94
C TRP A 281 4.28 -19.49 -12.64
N GLN A 282 5.39 -19.22 -13.33
CA GLN A 282 6.67 -19.94 -13.16
C GLN A 282 7.80 -19.03 -12.66
N GLY A 283 7.69 -17.71 -12.85
CA GLY A 283 8.68 -16.72 -12.46
C GLY A 283 8.74 -16.36 -10.97
N TRP A 284 7.98 -17.00 -10.08
CA TRP A 284 7.92 -16.65 -8.65
C TRP A 284 9.29 -16.49 -7.99
N ARG A 285 10.15 -17.52 -8.11
CA ARG A 285 11.53 -17.48 -7.64
C ARG A 285 12.36 -16.42 -8.34
N THR A 286 12.21 -16.27 -9.66
CA THR A 286 12.93 -15.27 -10.46
C THR A 286 12.60 -13.85 -10.02
N MET A 287 11.34 -13.55 -9.70
CA MET A 287 10.91 -12.24 -9.19
C MET A 287 11.48 -11.95 -7.79
N ASP A 288 11.37 -12.91 -6.88
CA ASP A 288 11.84 -12.84 -5.49
C ASP A 288 13.38 -12.73 -5.40
N ASP A 289 14.12 -13.56 -6.16
CA ASP A 289 15.58 -13.47 -6.26
C ASP A 289 16.03 -12.15 -6.91
N ALA A 290 15.27 -11.62 -7.86
CA ALA A 290 15.57 -10.32 -8.47
C ALA A 290 15.29 -9.13 -7.53
N VAL A 291 14.32 -9.25 -6.61
CA VAL A 291 14.15 -8.30 -5.50
C VAL A 291 15.38 -8.36 -4.58
N ARG A 292 15.83 -9.56 -4.18
CA ARG A 292 17.05 -9.74 -3.35
C ARG A 292 18.31 -9.19 -4.01
N GLU A 293 18.48 -9.41 -5.31
CA GLU A 293 19.61 -8.87 -6.08
C GLU A 293 19.72 -7.35 -5.91
N LYS A 294 18.61 -6.63 -6.06
CA LYS A 294 18.59 -5.17 -5.96
C LYS A 294 18.61 -4.66 -4.52
N ASP A 295 18.06 -5.41 -3.56
CA ASP A 295 18.21 -5.16 -2.12
C ASP A 295 19.69 -5.17 -1.70
N VAL A 296 20.41 -6.24 -2.07
CA VAL A 296 21.85 -6.40 -1.83
C VAL A 296 22.68 -5.33 -2.55
N GLU A 297 22.28 -4.88 -3.74
CA GLU A 297 22.97 -3.79 -4.45
C GLU A 297 22.83 -2.44 -3.72
N VAL A 298 21.62 -2.07 -3.25
CA VAL A 298 21.41 -0.85 -2.45
C VAL A 298 22.17 -0.94 -1.12
N MET A 299 22.03 -2.05 -0.40
CA MET A 299 22.65 -2.23 0.91
C MET A 299 24.19 -2.32 0.83
N GLY A 300 24.74 -2.90 -0.23
CA GLY A 300 26.18 -2.96 -0.46
C GLY A 300 26.83 -1.59 -0.69
N GLU A 301 26.11 -0.61 -1.25
CA GLU A 301 26.59 0.78 -1.33
C GLU A 301 26.46 1.50 0.02
N MET A 302 25.37 1.29 0.75
CA MET A 302 25.18 1.86 2.09
C MET A 302 26.16 1.28 3.12
N GLU A 303 26.57 0.01 3.01
CA GLU A 303 27.60 -0.58 3.87
C GLU A 303 28.94 0.18 3.75
N LYS A 304 29.38 0.40 2.50
CA LYS A 304 30.64 1.09 2.17
C LYS A 304 30.58 2.57 2.53
N TYR A 305 29.60 3.29 1.99
CA TYR A 305 29.59 4.76 1.95
C TYR A 305 28.61 5.41 2.93
N GLY A 306 27.67 4.64 3.49
CA GLY A 306 26.64 5.14 4.40
C GLY A 306 27.12 5.36 5.84
N THR A 307 26.49 6.28 6.58
CA THR A 307 26.79 6.49 8.01
C THR A 307 26.34 5.33 8.88
N ASP A 308 26.94 5.15 10.05
CA ASP A 308 26.58 4.08 10.99
C ASP A 308 25.12 4.20 11.46
N GLU A 309 24.61 5.42 11.61
CA GLU A 309 23.20 5.71 11.88
C GLU A 309 22.29 5.25 10.73
N ALA A 310 22.65 5.55 9.48
CA ALA A 310 21.87 5.12 8.31
C ALA A 310 21.84 3.60 8.17
N ARG A 311 22.97 2.91 8.39
CA ARG A 311 23.06 1.44 8.37
C ARG A 311 22.19 0.82 9.47
N ALA A 312 22.35 1.28 10.72
CA ALA A 312 21.55 0.80 11.84
C ALA A 312 20.04 1.00 11.63
N MET A 313 19.60 2.16 11.11
CA MET A 313 18.18 2.44 10.80
C MET A 313 17.59 1.61 9.66
N MET A 314 18.42 0.88 8.91
CA MET A 314 18.00 -0.06 7.86
C MET A 314 18.00 -1.50 8.39
N GLU A 315 18.99 -1.88 9.21
CA GLU A 315 19.07 -3.20 9.86
C GLU A 315 18.04 -3.37 11.00
N GLU A 316 17.84 -2.37 11.85
CA GLU A 316 16.83 -2.39 12.95
C GLU A 316 15.41 -2.62 12.44
N LYS A 317 15.14 -2.23 11.18
CA LYS A 317 13.87 -2.41 10.49
C LYS A 317 13.75 -3.74 9.73
N LYS A 318 14.76 -4.60 9.80
CA LYS A 318 14.64 -6.01 9.42
C LYS A 318 14.21 -6.78 10.68
N PRO A 319 12.98 -7.35 10.75
CA PRO A 319 12.58 -8.15 11.89
C PRO A 319 13.54 -9.33 12.00
N VAL A 320 14.22 -9.42 13.15
CA VAL A 320 15.03 -10.59 13.47
C VAL A 320 14.06 -11.76 13.61
N PRO A 321 14.17 -12.84 12.81
CA PRO A 321 13.36 -14.02 13.05
C PRO A 321 13.81 -14.62 14.38
N GLU A 322 12.99 -14.51 15.42
CA GLU A 322 13.25 -15.17 16.70
C GLU A 322 13.36 -16.68 16.43
N GLY A 323 14.58 -17.21 16.55
CA GLY A 323 14.89 -18.56 16.12
C GLY A 323 14.05 -19.56 16.90
N GLY A 324 13.10 -20.20 16.22
CA GLY A 324 12.15 -21.17 16.81
C GLY A 324 12.87 -22.30 17.54
N GLY A 325 13.09 -22.10 18.84
CA GLY A 325 13.92 -22.94 19.66
C GLY A 325 13.33 -24.34 19.79
N ARG A 326 13.89 -25.30 19.06
CA ARG A 326 13.56 -26.73 19.22
C ARG A 326 13.79 -27.14 20.68
N GLY A 327 12.69 -27.30 21.42
CA GLY A 327 12.69 -27.82 22.79
C GLY A 327 13.26 -29.23 22.82
N SER A 328 14.57 -29.31 23.02
CA SER A 328 15.31 -30.58 23.09
C SER A 328 15.09 -31.19 24.47
N ILE A 329 14.06 -32.02 24.60
CA ILE A 329 13.77 -32.75 25.85
C ILE A 329 14.82 -33.87 25.99
N SER A 330 15.85 -33.61 26.79
CA SER A 330 16.93 -34.57 27.07
C SER A 330 17.39 -34.51 28.53
N SER A 331 16.61 -35.11 29.43
CA SER A 331 16.96 -35.45 30.81
C SER A 331 15.97 -36.49 31.34
N SER A 332 16.34 -37.49 32.15
CA SER A 332 17.68 -38.02 32.48
C SER A 332 17.58 -39.53 32.73
N THR A 333 18.72 -40.23 32.63
CA THR A 333 18.86 -41.62 33.08
C THR A 333 19.49 -41.69 34.48
N ASP A 334 18.74 -42.18 35.46
CA ASP A 334 19.20 -42.78 36.72
C ASP A 334 18.14 -43.87 37.05
N THR A 335 18.39 -45.17 37.12
CA THR A 335 19.56 -45.99 37.53
C THR A 335 19.71 -46.13 39.04
N GLU A 336 18.96 -47.05 39.66
CA GLU A 336 19.45 -47.78 40.85
C GLU A 336 18.81 -49.18 40.97
N ASP A 337 19.58 -50.15 41.47
CA ASP A 337 19.18 -51.54 41.70
C ASP A 337 18.41 -51.71 43.03
N ARG A 338 17.47 -52.68 43.10
CA ARG A 338 17.69 -53.94 43.88
C ARG A 338 16.46 -54.86 44.00
N HIS A 339 16.79 -56.17 43.93
CA HIS A 339 16.06 -57.37 44.40
C HIS A 339 14.75 -57.76 43.69
#